data_AF-A0A9W5ARM3-F1
#
_entry.id   AF-A0A9W5ARM3-F1
#
_cell.length_a   1.000
_cell.length_b   1.000
_cell.length_c   1.000
_cell.angle_alpha   90.00
_cell.angle_beta   90.00
_cell.angle_gamma   90.00
#
_symmetry.space_group_name_H-M   'P 1'
#
loop_
_entity.id
_entity.type
_entity.pdbx_description
1 polymer ?
#
loop_
_entity_poly.entity_id
_entity_poly.type
_entity_poly.pdbx_seq_one_letter_code
_entity_poly.pdbx_strand_id
1 'polypeptide(L)'
;MKKAFTIIELLFVIVILGVLASLAVPKLLATKTDAEVTKIVVDMKNTFDKIAKFYITNGNLSAQLKAAPSDSTDNYYNIIMLIGDDPTLKEFEAIKRAYQNHPWASECFITTYQNESLKIEKMWQQSSDKWRQICYALYTHQTVKEWMKNGVKLGGNQIFKE
;
A
#
# COMPACT_ATOMS: atom_id res chain seq x y z
N MET A 1 39.61 44.17 -16.33
CA MET A 1 40.17 43.16 -15.41
C MET A 1 39.04 42.24 -14.97
N LYS A 2 39.07 40.94 -15.32
CA LYS A 2 38.05 39.98 -14.85
C LYS A 2 38.41 39.56 -13.42
N LYS A 3 37.49 39.74 -12.46
CA LYS A 3 37.66 39.23 -11.09
C LYS A 3 37.54 37.71 -11.14
N ALA A 4 38.62 37.01 -10.79
CA ALA A 4 38.58 35.57 -10.57
C ALA A 4 38.06 35.29 -9.16
N PHE A 5 37.23 34.25 -9.03
CA PHE A 5 36.75 33.77 -7.74
C PHE A 5 37.91 33.24 -6.91
N THR A 6 37.95 33.54 -5.62
CA THR A 6 39.05 33.09 -4.77
C THR A 6 38.83 31.65 -4.31
N ILE A 7 39.91 30.89 -4.13
CA ILE A 7 39.82 29.51 -3.62
C ILE A 7 39.18 29.47 -2.22
N ILE A 8 39.43 30.49 -1.38
CA ILE A 8 38.88 30.56 -0.03
C ILE A 8 37.35 30.74 -0.04
N GLU A 9 36.81 31.54 -0.96
CA GLU A 9 35.36 31.68 -1.13
C GLU A 9 34.72 30.33 -1.52
N LEU A 10 35.38 29.56 -2.40
CA LEU A 10 34.88 28.25 -2.81
C LEU A 10 34.86 27.25 -1.63
N LEU A 11 35.91 27.23 -0.82
CA LEU A 11 36.00 26.34 0.34
C LEU A 11 34.90 26.63 1.37
N PHE A 12 34.64 27.91 1.66
CA PHE A 12 33.60 28.29 2.61
C PHE A 12 32.20 27.83 2.17
N VAL A 13 31.91 27.93 0.87
CA VAL A 13 30.63 27.47 0.29
C VAL A 13 30.45 25.96 0.48
N ILE A 14 31.48 25.15 0.21
CA ILE A 14 31.39 23.69 0.32
C ILE A 14 31.18 23.28 1.78
N VAL A 15 31.85 23.94 2.73
CA VAL A 15 31.68 23.68 4.16
C VAL A 15 30.25 24.00 4.62
N ILE A 16 29.71 25.16 4.23
CA ILE A 16 28.33 25.53 4.57
C ILE A 16 27.34 24.53 3.97
N LEU A 17 27.49 24.18 2.69
CA LEU A 17 26.63 23.19 2.03
C LEU A 17 26.72 21.81 2.70
N GLY A 18 27.90 21.40 3.16
CA GLY A 18 28.11 20.15 3.89
C GLY A 18 27.35 20.12 5.23
N VAL A 19 27.39 21.21 6.00
CA VAL A 19 26.66 21.32 7.26
C VAL A 19 25.14 21.34 7.03
N LEU A 20 24.66 22.08 6.04
CA LEU A 20 23.23 22.12 5.73
C LEU A 20 22.71 20.78 5.21
N ALA A 21 23.49 20.09 4.37
CA ALA A 21 23.11 18.79 3.82
C ALA A 21 23.00 17.70 4.90
N SER A 22 23.91 17.68 5.90
CA SER A 22 23.88 16.67 6.96
C SER A 22 22.61 16.74 7.82
N LEU A 23 22.05 17.94 8.01
CA LEU A 23 20.78 18.13 8.72
C LEU A 23 19.55 17.90 7.83
N ALA A 24 19.62 18.31 6.56
CA ALA A 24 18.49 18.22 5.63
C ALA A 24 18.22 16.80 5.14
N VAL A 25 19.27 16.01 4.83
CA VAL A 25 19.12 14.69 4.21
C VAL A 25 18.31 13.71 5.08
N PRO A 26 18.59 13.52 6.38
CA PRO A 26 17.81 12.59 7.20
C PRO A 26 16.32 12.96 7.27
N LYS A 27 16.01 14.26 7.37
CA LYS A 27 14.63 14.77 7.41
C LYS A 27 13.89 14.54 6.09
N LEU A 28 14.58 14.75 4.96
CA LEU A 28 14.02 14.51 3.63
C LEU A 28 13.74 13.02 3.40
N LEU A 29 14.62 12.13 3.87
CA LEU A 29 14.41 10.69 3.77
C LEU A 29 13.19 10.23 4.56
N ALA A 30 13.02 10.69 5.81
CA ALA A 30 11.83 10.38 6.61
C ALA A 30 10.55 10.87 5.93
N THR A 31 10.54 12.12 5.47
CA THR A 31 9.37 12.72 4.80
C THR A 31 9.02 11.96 3.51
N LYS A 32 10.03 11.50 2.76
CA LYS A 32 9.83 10.69 1.55
C LYS A 32 9.13 9.37 1.87
N THR A 33 9.57 8.66 2.91
CA THR A 33 8.95 7.40 3.34
C THR A 33 7.51 7.62 3.79
N ASP A 34 7.24 8.67 4.56
CA ASP A 34 5.87 9.00 5.01
C ASP A 34 4.93 9.30 3.82
N ALA A 35 5.42 10.03 2.82
CA ALA A 35 4.67 10.32 1.60
C ALA A 35 4.40 9.04 0.78
N GLU A 36 5.38 8.14 0.70
CA GLU A 36 5.24 6.84 0.03
C GLU A 36 4.19 5.97 0.73
N VAL A 37 4.22 5.89 2.06
CA VAL A 37 3.23 5.18 2.87
C VAL A 37 1.84 5.78 2.68
N THR A 38 1.71 7.11 2.67
CA THR A 38 0.42 7.79 2.45
C THR A 38 -0.16 7.43 1.09
N LYS A 39 0.67 7.45 0.04
CA LYS A 39 0.25 7.06 -1.31
C LYS A 39 -0.22 5.60 -1.33
N ILE A 40 0.56 4.70 -0.72
CA ILE A 40 0.21 3.29 -0.61
C ILE A 40 -1.16 3.11 0.06
N VAL A 41 -1.44 3.82 1.15
CA VAL A 41 -2.72 3.71 1.86
C VAL A 41 -3.89 4.16 0.97
N VAL A 42 -3.72 5.23 0.19
CA VAL A 42 -4.74 5.68 -0.77
C VAL A 42 -4.97 4.62 -1.85
N ASP A 43 -3.91 4.04 -2.39
CA ASP A 43 -3.98 3.00 -3.41
C ASP A 43 -4.65 1.72 -2.88
N MET A 44 -4.38 1.34 -1.63
CA MET A 44 -5.06 0.24 -0.93
C MET A 44 -6.56 0.51 -0.78
N LYS A 45 -6.93 1.71 -0.33
CA LYS A 45 -8.34 2.12 -0.18
C LYS A 45 -9.09 2.00 -1.51
N ASN A 46 -8.53 2.56 -2.57
CA ASN A 46 -9.12 2.51 -3.91
C ASN A 46 -9.30 1.05 -4.39
N THR A 47 -8.33 0.19 -4.07
CA THR A 47 -8.41 -1.24 -4.39
C THR A 47 -9.52 -1.94 -3.62
N PHE A 48 -9.64 -1.70 -2.31
CA PHE A 48 -10.72 -2.27 -1.50
C PHE A 48 -12.10 -1.81 -1.97
N ASP A 49 -12.27 -0.52 -2.29
CA ASP A 49 -13.53 0.02 -2.79
C ASP A 49 -13.92 -0.63 -4.13
N LYS A 50 -12.94 -0.92 -4.99
CA LYS A 50 -13.16 -1.66 -6.24
C LYS A 50 -13.56 -3.12 -5.99
N ILE A 51 -12.87 -3.81 -5.09
CA ILE A 51 -13.22 -5.19 -4.69
C ILE A 51 -14.65 -5.22 -4.13
N ALA A 52 -15.02 -4.28 -3.26
CA ALA A 52 -16.36 -4.21 -2.68
C ALA A 52 -17.44 -3.96 -3.73
N LYS A 53 -17.22 -3.03 -4.67
CA LYS A 53 -18.14 -2.81 -5.80
C LYS A 53 -18.32 -4.07 -6.62
N PHE A 54 -17.22 -4.73 -6.97
CA PHE A 54 -17.26 -5.93 -7.79
C PHE A 54 -17.96 -7.09 -7.06
N TYR A 55 -17.72 -7.24 -5.75
CA TYR A 55 -18.41 -8.22 -4.90
C TYR A 55 -19.94 -8.06 -4.94
N ILE A 56 -20.44 -6.82 -4.94
CA ILE A 56 -21.88 -6.52 -5.00
C ILE A 56 -22.44 -6.79 -6.40
N THR A 57 -21.72 -6.41 -7.46
CA THR A 57 -22.20 -6.55 -8.83
C THR A 57 -22.11 -7.98 -9.36
N ASN A 58 -21.18 -8.78 -8.85
CA ASN A 58 -20.92 -10.14 -9.33
C ASN A 58 -21.39 -11.19 -8.32
N GLY A 59 -22.63 -11.67 -8.50
CA GLY A 59 -23.24 -12.69 -7.65
C GLY A 59 -22.45 -14.01 -7.59
N ASN A 60 -21.76 -14.40 -8.67
CA ASN A 60 -20.96 -15.62 -8.72
C ASN A 60 -19.72 -15.51 -7.82
N LEU A 61 -19.01 -14.37 -7.85
CA LEU A 61 -17.89 -14.12 -6.94
C LEU A 61 -18.34 -14.19 -5.48
N SER A 62 -19.47 -13.56 -5.15
CA SER A 62 -20.00 -13.56 -3.78
C SER A 62 -20.31 -14.98 -3.28
N ALA A 63 -20.81 -15.85 -4.16
CA ALA A 63 -21.13 -17.25 -3.85
C ALA A 63 -19.86 -18.09 -3.66
N GLN A 64 -18.87 -17.94 -4.55
CA GLN A 64 -17.59 -18.64 -4.45
C GLN A 64 -16.84 -18.26 -3.16
N LEU A 65 -16.83 -16.98 -2.80
CA LEU A 65 -16.22 -16.46 -1.58
C LEU A 65 -16.84 -17.03 -0.29
N LYS A 66 -18.17 -17.18 -0.28
CA LYS A 66 -18.92 -17.77 0.84
C LYS A 66 -18.76 -19.28 0.92
N ALA A 67 -18.56 -19.95 -0.22
CA ALA A 67 -18.34 -21.39 -0.28
C ALA A 67 -16.91 -21.81 0.09
N ALA A 68 -15.93 -20.93 -0.13
CA ALA A 68 -14.55 -21.17 0.26
C ALA A 68 -14.37 -21.10 1.79
N PRO A 69 -13.50 -21.93 2.38
CA PRO A 69 -13.17 -21.84 3.80
C PRO A 69 -12.72 -20.43 4.16
N SER A 70 -13.32 -19.84 5.18
CA SER A 70 -13.06 -18.46 5.57
C SER A 70 -11.61 -18.21 6.02
N ASP A 71 -10.88 -19.26 6.39
CA ASP A 71 -9.52 -19.17 6.93
C ASP A 71 -8.42 -19.51 5.92
N SER A 72 -8.74 -19.68 4.62
CA SER A 72 -7.73 -19.95 3.60
C SER A 72 -7.26 -18.67 2.90
N THR A 73 -5.94 -18.46 2.86
CA THR A 73 -5.28 -17.43 2.03
C THR A 73 -5.65 -17.62 0.54
N ASP A 74 -5.94 -18.85 0.13
CA ASP A 74 -6.41 -19.24 -1.20
C ASP A 74 -7.69 -18.49 -1.63
N ASN A 75 -8.57 -18.16 -0.67
CA ASN A 75 -9.81 -17.45 -0.96
C ASN A 75 -9.54 -16.02 -1.48
N TYR A 76 -8.58 -15.31 -0.88
CA TYR A 76 -8.19 -13.97 -1.34
C TYR A 76 -7.49 -14.01 -2.71
N TYR A 77 -6.62 -15.00 -2.97
CA TYR A 77 -6.01 -15.15 -4.28
C TYR A 77 -7.06 -15.32 -5.39
N ASN A 78 -8.13 -16.08 -5.12
CA ASN A 78 -9.24 -16.23 -6.06
C ASN A 78 -9.96 -14.90 -6.34
N ILE A 79 -10.15 -14.04 -5.33
CA ILE A 79 -10.69 -12.68 -5.52
C ILE A 79 -9.79 -11.89 -6.48
N ILE A 80 -8.49 -11.82 -6.20
CA ILE A 80 -7.56 -11.02 -7.01
C ILE A 80 -7.46 -11.55 -8.44
N MET A 81 -7.47 -12.88 -8.62
CA MET A 81 -7.45 -13.52 -9.94
C MET A 81 -8.74 -13.24 -10.73
N LEU A 82 -9.91 -13.40 -10.11
CA LEU A 82 -11.20 -13.16 -10.75
C LEU A 82 -11.40 -11.69 -11.14
N ILE A 83 -10.95 -10.76 -10.30
CA ILE A 83 -11.04 -9.34 -10.63
C ILE A 83 -9.97 -8.94 -11.66
N GLY A 84 -8.80 -9.59 -11.65
CA GLY A 84 -7.71 -9.36 -12.60
C GLY A 84 -8.01 -9.76 -14.05
N ASP A 85 -9.07 -10.53 -14.28
CA ASP A 85 -9.49 -11.00 -15.62
C ASP A 85 -10.78 -10.32 -16.14
N ASP A 86 -11.35 -9.36 -15.39
CA ASP A 86 -12.55 -8.63 -15.83
C ASP A 86 -12.20 -7.47 -16.82
N PRO A 87 -12.75 -7.49 -18.05
CA PRO A 87 -12.45 -6.50 -19.08
C PRO A 87 -13.17 -5.14 -18.91
N THR A 88 -14.18 -5.02 -18.04
CA THR A 88 -14.84 -3.76 -17.67
C THR A 88 -14.01 -2.97 -16.67
N LEU A 89 -13.15 -3.68 -15.94
CA LEU A 89 -12.14 -3.16 -15.07
C LEU A 89 -10.84 -2.92 -15.85
N LYS A 90 -10.87 -2.12 -16.92
CA LYS A 90 -9.63 -1.77 -17.68
C LYS A 90 -8.57 -1.08 -16.81
N GLU A 91 -8.97 -0.50 -15.69
CA GLU A 91 -8.05 -0.02 -14.64
C GLU A 91 -7.40 -1.15 -13.81
N PHE A 92 -7.91 -2.39 -13.86
CA PHE A 92 -7.35 -3.56 -13.16
C PHE A 92 -6.18 -4.22 -13.87
N GLU A 93 -5.88 -3.90 -15.13
CA GLU A 93 -4.52 -4.12 -15.59
C GLU A 93 -3.52 -3.33 -14.73
N ALA A 94 -3.91 -2.19 -14.14
CA ALA A 94 -3.10 -1.50 -13.13
C ALA A 94 -3.08 -2.22 -11.79
N ILE A 95 -4.03 -3.12 -11.46
CA ILE A 95 -4.04 -3.92 -10.22
C ILE A 95 -3.30 -5.25 -10.39
N LYS A 96 -3.39 -5.89 -11.56
CA LYS A 96 -2.51 -7.00 -11.97
C LYS A 96 -1.06 -6.53 -12.05
N ARG A 97 -0.84 -5.33 -12.64
CA ARG A 97 0.42 -4.59 -12.52
C ARG A 97 0.69 -4.15 -11.08
N ALA A 98 -0.30 -3.79 -10.25
CA ALA A 98 -0.08 -3.42 -8.85
C ALA A 98 0.49 -4.60 -8.06
N TYR A 99 0.05 -5.83 -8.31
CA TYR A 99 0.65 -7.01 -7.67
C TYR A 99 2.11 -7.20 -8.11
N GLN A 100 2.42 -6.93 -9.39
CA GLN A 100 3.80 -6.96 -9.90
C GLN A 100 4.64 -5.70 -9.53
N ASN A 101 4.00 -4.57 -9.25
CA ASN A 101 4.60 -3.25 -8.96
C ASN A 101 4.60 -2.92 -7.45
N HIS A 102 3.90 -3.69 -6.64
CA HIS A 102 3.78 -3.54 -5.19
C HIS A 102 4.13 -4.85 -4.48
N PRO A 103 5.36 -5.37 -4.67
CA PRO A 103 5.82 -6.57 -3.97
C PRO A 103 5.78 -6.42 -2.44
N TRP A 104 5.75 -5.18 -1.93
CA TRP A 104 5.54 -4.91 -0.50
C TRP A 104 4.19 -5.44 0.01
N ALA A 105 3.13 -5.47 -0.80
CA ALA A 105 1.79 -5.84 -0.33
C ALA A 105 1.75 -7.31 0.10
N SER A 106 2.28 -8.19 -0.74
CA SER A 106 2.48 -9.62 -0.48
C SER A 106 3.71 -9.92 0.39
N GLU A 107 4.32 -8.91 1.00
CA GLU A 107 5.42 -9.08 1.96
C GLU A 107 5.05 -8.51 3.34
N CYS A 108 4.18 -7.50 3.38
CA CYS A 108 3.71 -6.89 4.62
C CYS A 108 2.39 -7.53 5.10
N PHE A 109 1.51 -7.96 4.21
CA PHE A 109 0.16 -8.34 4.61
C PHE A 109 -0.25 -9.74 4.16
N ILE A 110 -0.87 -10.47 5.09
CA ILE A 110 -1.72 -11.61 4.78
C ILE A 110 -3.15 -11.11 4.82
N THR A 111 -3.91 -11.44 3.79
CA THR A 111 -5.31 -11.03 3.69
C THR A 111 -6.20 -12.25 3.52
N THR A 112 -7.19 -12.39 4.37
CA THR A 112 -8.15 -13.50 4.35
C THR A 112 -9.56 -12.95 4.25
N TYR A 113 -10.46 -13.69 3.60
CA TYR A 113 -11.86 -13.31 3.51
C TYR A 113 -12.68 -14.05 4.57
N GLN A 114 -13.23 -13.31 5.52
CA GLN A 114 -14.02 -13.85 6.64
C GLN A 114 -15.26 -13.00 6.87
N ASN A 115 -16.43 -13.64 6.99
CA ASN A 115 -17.67 -12.97 7.40
C ASN A 115 -17.98 -11.70 6.58
N GLU A 116 -17.87 -11.78 5.25
CA GLU A 116 -18.10 -10.65 4.32
C GLU A 116 -17.11 -9.47 4.48
N SER A 117 -15.98 -9.72 5.13
CA SER A 117 -14.90 -8.75 5.32
C SER A 117 -13.54 -9.33 4.92
N LEU A 118 -12.66 -8.48 4.40
CA LEU A 118 -11.24 -8.77 4.25
C LEU A 118 -10.55 -8.50 5.58
N LYS A 119 -10.06 -9.53 6.25
CA LYS A 119 -9.14 -9.37 7.36
C LYS A 119 -7.74 -9.13 6.83
N ILE A 120 -7.02 -8.23 7.48
CA ILE A 120 -5.64 -7.86 7.12
C ILE A 120 -4.78 -8.14 8.34
N GLU A 121 -3.80 -9.01 8.18
CA GLU A 121 -2.87 -9.42 9.23
C GLU A 121 -1.43 -9.19 8.77
N LYS A 122 -0.53 -9.07 9.73
CA LYS A 122 0.89 -8.82 9.46
C LYS A 122 1.56 -10.10 8.96
N MET A 123 2.34 -10.00 7.89
CA MET A 123 3.16 -11.10 7.39
C MET A 123 4.56 -11.04 8.00
N TRP A 124 4.72 -11.55 9.23
CA TRP A 124 5.93 -11.33 10.05
C TRP A 124 7.18 -12.10 9.62
N GLN A 125 7.07 -13.10 8.74
CA GLN A 125 8.17 -14.03 8.43
C GLN A 125 8.81 -13.87 7.05
N GLN A 126 8.29 -13.01 6.16
CA GLN A 126 8.75 -12.97 4.77
C GLN A 126 9.01 -11.56 4.20
N SER A 127 8.85 -10.48 4.99
CA SER A 127 9.22 -9.16 4.47
C SER A 127 10.73 -9.07 4.29
N SER A 128 11.18 -8.94 3.05
CA SER A 128 12.57 -8.67 2.69
C SER A 128 13.08 -7.40 3.40
N ASP A 129 14.40 -7.32 3.59
CA ASP A 129 15.04 -6.15 4.19
C ASP A 129 14.69 -4.85 3.46
N LYS A 130 14.37 -4.96 2.16
CA LYS A 130 13.94 -3.84 1.31
C LYS A 130 12.63 -3.20 1.79
N TRP A 131 11.64 -3.99 2.18
CA TRP A 131 10.29 -3.49 2.51
C TRP A 131 10.01 -3.36 4.00
N ARG A 132 10.91 -3.88 4.85
CA ARG A 132 10.78 -3.87 6.31
C ARG A 132 10.35 -2.51 6.86
N GLN A 133 11.02 -1.43 6.49
CA GLN A 133 10.69 -0.07 6.98
C GLN A 133 9.29 0.39 6.55
N ILE A 134 8.92 0.11 5.30
CA ILE A 134 7.60 0.45 4.76
C ILE A 134 6.51 -0.37 5.47
N CYS A 135 6.73 -1.67 5.68
CA CYS A 135 5.78 -2.51 6.43
C CYS A 135 5.58 -1.97 7.86
N TYR A 136 6.65 -1.61 8.57
CA TYR A 136 6.53 -1.02 9.91
C TYR A 136 5.74 0.30 9.88
N ALA A 137 6.04 1.19 8.94
CA ALA A 137 5.33 2.46 8.80
C ALA A 137 3.85 2.27 8.41
N LEU A 138 3.53 1.26 7.60
CA LEU A 138 2.16 0.89 7.28
C LEU A 138 1.42 0.37 8.52
N TYR A 139 2.04 -0.50 9.32
CA TYR A 139 1.42 -1.00 10.56
C TYR A 139 1.19 0.09 11.61
N THR A 140 1.95 1.18 11.57
CA THR A 140 1.78 2.31 12.48
C THR A 140 0.75 3.33 11.99
N HIS A 141 0.46 3.36 10.69
CA HIS A 141 -0.52 4.26 10.07
C HIS A 141 -1.95 4.02 10.62
N GLN A 142 -2.66 5.10 10.98
CA GLN A 142 -3.95 5.04 11.67
C GLN A 142 -5.01 4.25 10.87
N THR A 143 -5.18 4.57 9.60
CA THR A 143 -6.16 3.88 8.72
C THR A 143 -5.87 2.39 8.58
N VAL A 144 -4.59 2.02 8.48
CA VAL A 144 -4.19 0.61 8.33
C VAL A 144 -4.44 -0.13 9.64
N LYS A 145 -4.17 0.48 10.80
CA LYS A 145 -4.53 -0.09 12.10
C LYS A 145 -6.02 -0.37 12.22
N GLU A 146 -6.85 0.55 11.75
CA GLU A 146 -8.30 0.37 11.75
C GLU A 146 -8.73 -0.79 10.85
N TRP A 147 -8.16 -0.91 9.65
CA TRP A 147 -8.41 -2.04 8.77
C TRP A 147 -7.93 -3.37 9.33
N MET A 148 -6.75 -3.42 9.94
CA MET A 148 -6.23 -4.64 10.59
C MET A 148 -7.10 -5.06 11.78
N LYS A 149 -7.64 -4.09 12.54
CA LYS A 149 -8.49 -4.38 13.72
C LYS A 149 -9.91 -4.81 13.34
N ASN A 150 -10.52 -4.10 12.40
CA ASN A 150 -11.96 -4.23 12.11
C ASN A 150 -12.25 -5.07 10.85
N GLY A 151 -11.23 -5.33 10.03
CA GLY A 151 -11.39 -5.82 8.67
C GLY A 151 -11.97 -4.74 7.75
N VAL A 152 -11.90 -5.00 6.45
CA VAL A 152 -12.48 -4.16 5.40
C VAL A 152 -13.74 -4.85 4.87
N LYS A 153 -14.92 -4.29 5.14
CA LYS A 153 -16.19 -4.89 4.73
C LYS A 153 -16.38 -4.78 3.22
N LEU A 154 -16.70 -5.90 2.59
CA LEU A 154 -17.04 -5.96 1.16
C LEU A 154 -18.56 -5.96 0.92
N GLY A 155 -19.33 -6.46 1.90
CA GLY A 155 -20.79 -6.52 1.87
C GLY A 155 -21.45 -5.55 2.87
N GLY A 156 -22.53 -4.92 2.43
CA GLY A 156 -23.35 -3.99 3.22
C GLY A 156 -23.30 -2.55 2.70
N ASN A 157 -24.38 -1.78 2.93
CA ASN A 157 -24.48 -0.36 2.56
C ASN A 157 -23.37 0.47 3.22
N GLN A 158 -22.20 0.51 2.59
CA GLN A 158 -21.11 1.47 2.85
C GLN A 158 -20.98 2.48 1.70
N ILE A 159 -21.88 2.42 0.70
CA ILE A 159 -21.94 3.39 -0.40
C ILE A 159 -22.46 4.76 0.08
N PHE A 160 -23.09 4.84 1.27
CA PHE A 160 -23.57 6.08 1.87
C PHE A 160 -23.25 6.15 3.36
N LYS A 161 -22.00 6.41 3.71
CA LYS A 161 -21.67 7.10 4.96
C LYS A 161 -20.66 8.19 4.64
N GLU A 162 -21.18 9.27 4.06
CA GLU A 162 -20.61 10.61 4.26
C GLU A 162 -20.71 10.98 5.75
#